data_AF-A0AAU9P776-F1
#
_entry.id   AF-A0AAU9P776-F1
#
_cell.length_a   1.000
_cell.length_b   1.000
_cell.length_c   1.000
_cell.angle_alpha   90.00
_cell.angle_beta   90.00
_cell.angle_gamma   90.00
#
_symmetry.space_group_name_H-M   'P 1'
#
loop_
_entity.id
_entity.type
_entity.pdbx_description
1 polymer ?
#
loop_
_entity_poly.entity_id
_entity_poly.type
_entity_poly.pdbx_seq_one_letter_code
_entity_poly.pdbx_strand_id
1 'polypeptide(L)'
;MARAKRSLTITSIKLEEHVLGFEETKRQLLNYARTFCLNLMVEEMELSQMVKGTEGRNSGNKFLAFNCMVGLPHMGRTRRTTQVLEFINIAKGILVKNKGIITFGDGEESERMGNSPDYASFFNKHLAHYKALYESMKWGFPSYLNEARIAMETLFLAPYVSSFSWFQKWKEQGEDMVFQEGFGLKGERMSMESRNEAREMVREAETPYKIRVEGDDHNEMVLEWREIPLVRVSAWRQIK
;
A
#
# COMPACT_ATOMS: atom_id res chain seq x y z
N MET A 1 25.59 21.18 -20.87
CA MET A 1 25.44 19.75 -20.48
C MET A 1 24.04 19.31 -20.85
N ALA A 2 23.89 18.38 -21.80
CA ALA A 2 22.59 17.84 -22.16
C ALA A 2 22.03 17.02 -20.98
N ARG A 3 20.97 17.51 -20.33
CA ARG A 3 20.29 16.80 -19.24
C ARG A 3 19.76 15.49 -19.82
N ALA A 4 20.28 14.35 -19.35
CA ALA A 4 19.79 13.04 -19.77
C ALA A 4 18.26 13.03 -19.64
N LYS A 5 17.56 12.74 -20.75
CA LYS A 5 16.10 12.78 -20.83
C LYS A 5 15.56 11.61 -20.00
N ARG A 6 15.39 11.82 -18.70
CA ARG A 6 14.83 10.80 -17.78
C ARG A 6 13.41 10.50 -18.27
N SER A 7 13.12 9.22 -18.49
CA SER A 7 11.79 8.73 -18.87
C SER A 7 11.20 7.94 -17.72
N LEU A 8 9.93 8.18 -17.43
CA LEU A 8 9.16 7.42 -16.45
C LEU A 8 7.90 6.88 -17.13
N THR A 9 7.58 5.62 -16.86
CA THR A 9 6.30 5.02 -17.22
C THR A 9 5.56 4.69 -15.95
N ILE A 10 4.33 5.20 -15.81
CA ILE A 10 3.41 4.81 -14.75
C ILE A 10 2.30 4.00 -15.41
N THR A 11 2.11 2.80 -14.91
CA THR A 11 1.07 1.88 -15.39
C THR A 11 0.05 1.67 -14.28
N SER A 12 -1.19 2.11 -14.51
CA SER A 12 -2.32 1.78 -13.64
C SER A 12 -2.82 0.38 -14.00
N ILE A 13 -3.05 -0.46 -12.99
CA ILE A 13 -3.66 -1.77 -13.19
C ILE A 13 -5.17 -1.62 -12.97
N LYS A 14 -5.92 -1.80 -14.05
CA LYS A 14 -7.37 -1.77 -14.03
C LYS A 14 -7.90 -3.05 -13.39
N LEU A 15 -8.71 -2.88 -12.36
CA LEU A 15 -9.55 -3.93 -11.78
C LEU A 15 -11.00 -3.66 -12.22
N GLU A 16 -11.78 -4.73 -12.42
CA GLU A 16 -13.08 -4.70 -13.10
C GLU A 16 -14.14 -3.79 -12.45
N GLU A 17 -13.93 -3.36 -11.20
CA GLU A 17 -14.87 -2.53 -10.45
C GLU A 17 -14.38 -1.08 -10.31
N HIS A 18 -14.92 -0.21 -11.17
CA HIS A 18 -14.93 1.26 -11.09
C HIS A 18 -13.59 2.01 -11.04
N VAL A 19 -13.18 2.57 -12.17
CA VAL A 19 -12.14 3.61 -12.24
C VAL A 19 -12.76 4.94 -12.68
N LEU A 20 -13.38 5.66 -11.75
CA LEU A 20 -13.67 7.07 -11.98
C LEU A 20 -12.36 7.84 -11.77
N GLY A 21 -11.86 8.50 -12.82
CA GLY A 21 -10.79 9.48 -12.71
C GLY A 21 -9.41 9.09 -13.25
N PHE A 22 -9.23 7.96 -13.95
CA PHE A 22 -7.94 7.64 -14.59
C PHE A 22 -7.52 8.74 -15.57
N GLU A 23 -8.39 9.13 -16.51
CA GLU A 23 -8.05 10.14 -17.52
C GLU A 23 -7.74 11.51 -16.90
N GLU A 24 -8.47 11.89 -15.85
CA GLU A 24 -8.21 13.14 -15.13
C GLU A 24 -6.87 13.08 -14.37
N THR A 25 -6.61 11.99 -13.66
CA THR A 25 -5.33 11.78 -12.96
C THR A 25 -4.15 11.74 -13.94
N LYS A 26 -4.31 11.04 -15.06
CA LYS A 26 -3.33 10.99 -16.16
C LYS A 26 -3.06 12.39 -16.70
N ARG A 27 -4.11 13.19 -16.96
CA ARG A 27 -3.96 14.57 -17.42
C ARG A 27 -3.18 15.42 -16.42
N GLN A 28 -3.51 15.33 -15.13
CA GLN A 28 -2.82 16.06 -14.07
C GLN A 28 -1.34 15.66 -13.95
N LEU A 29 -1.04 14.36 -13.95
CA LEU A 29 0.33 13.84 -13.91
C LEU A 29 1.16 14.30 -15.11
N LEU A 30 0.60 14.23 -16.32
CA LEU A 30 1.27 14.68 -17.53
C LEU A 30 1.54 16.19 -17.52
N ASN A 31 0.57 16.99 -17.05
CA ASN A 31 0.75 18.44 -16.90
C ASN A 31 1.85 18.77 -15.89
N TYR A 32 1.88 18.08 -14.75
CA TYR A 32 2.93 18.25 -13.75
C TYR A 32 4.30 17.80 -14.28
N ALA A 33 4.40 16.67 -14.99
CA ALA A 33 5.66 16.21 -15.56
C ALA A 33 6.28 17.20 -16.56
N ARG A 34 5.44 17.93 -17.31
CA ARG A 34 5.90 18.95 -18.28
C ARG A 34 6.65 20.09 -17.58
N THR A 35 6.26 20.49 -16.37
CA THR A 35 6.93 21.58 -15.64
C THR A 35 8.37 21.20 -15.25
N PHE A 36 8.67 19.91 -15.12
CA PHE A 36 10.01 19.38 -14.82
C PHE A 36 10.76 18.84 -16.04
N CYS A 37 10.21 19.01 -17.26
CA CYS A 37 10.72 18.43 -18.50
C CYS A 37 10.92 16.90 -18.43
N LEU A 38 10.09 16.21 -17.62
CA LEU A 38 10.10 14.75 -17.50
C LEU A 38 9.34 14.13 -18.68
N ASN A 39 9.95 13.13 -19.34
CA ASN A 39 9.23 12.35 -20.35
C ASN A 39 8.39 11.27 -19.65
N LEU A 40 7.19 11.67 -19.21
CA LEU A 40 6.24 10.79 -18.52
C LEU A 40 5.27 10.15 -19.51
N MET A 41 5.15 8.82 -19.43
CA MET A 41 4.07 8.06 -20.06
C MET A 41 3.17 7.49 -18.98
N VAL A 42 1.85 7.67 -19.11
CA VAL A 42 0.85 7.11 -18.20
C VAL A 42 -0.09 6.23 -19.01
N GLU A 43 -0.11 4.94 -18.71
CA GLU A 43 -0.94 3.94 -19.37
C GLU A 43 -1.78 3.17 -18.35
N GLU A 44 -2.91 2.62 -18.79
CA GLU A 44 -3.74 1.71 -18.02
C GLU A 44 -3.77 0.37 -18.74
N MET A 45 -3.67 -0.73 -17.98
CA MET A 45 -3.80 -2.08 -18.52
C MET A 45 -4.47 -2.99 -17.52
N GLU A 46 -5.02 -4.11 -18.00
CA GLU A 46 -5.56 -5.15 -17.13
C GLU A 46 -4.43 -5.97 -16.49
N LEU A 47 -4.73 -6.59 -15.35
CA LEU A 47 -3.81 -7.48 -14.65
C LEU A 47 -3.25 -8.58 -15.58
N SER A 48 -4.11 -9.16 -16.42
CA SER A 48 -3.78 -10.18 -17.42
C SER A 48 -2.77 -9.72 -18.48
N GLN A 49 -2.65 -8.41 -18.70
CA GLN A 49 -1.78 -7.83 -19.74
C GLN A 49 -0.36 -7.52 -19.22
N MET A 50 -0.14 -7.56 -17.90
CA MET A 50 1.15 -7.22 -17.28
C MET A 50 2.32 -8.09 -17.79
N VAL A 51 2.08 -9.38 -18.02
CA VAL A 51 3.11 -10.31 -18.53
C VAL A 51 3.53 -9.92 -19.95
N LYS A 52 2.56 -9.66 -20.83
CA LYS A 52 2.83 -9.31 -22.25
C LYS A 52 3.51 -7.95 -22.39
N GLY A 53 3.15 -6.98 -21.55
CA GLY A 53 3.70 -5.62 -21.59
C GLY A 53 5.19 -5.53 -21.22
N THR A 54 5.73 -6.53 -20.53
CA THR A 54 7.11 -6.54 -20.02
C THR A 54 8.06 -7.42 -20.84
N GLU A 55 7.56 -8.38 -21.61
CA GLU A 55 8.37 -9.26 -22.49
C GLU A 55 8.78 -8.60 -23.82
N GLY A 56 7.97 -7.69 -24.37
CA GLY A 56 8.20 -7.10 -25.70
C GLY A 56 9.03 -5.80 -25.75
N ARG A 57 9.38 -5.21 -24.60
CA ARG A 57 10.03 -3.89 -24.53
C ARG A 57 11.46 -4.01 -23.98
N ASN A 58 12.47 -4.38 -24.78
CA ASN A 58 13.93 -4.30 -24.48
C ASN A 58 14.25 -4.00 -23.00
N SER A 59 13.92 -4.94 -22.11
CA SER A 59 13.71 -4.65 -20.69
C SER A 59 15.00 -4.66 -19.88
N GLY A 60 16.09 -5.13 -20.48
CA GLY A 60 17.40 -5.31 -19.82
C GLY A 60 17.99 -4.04 -19.19
N ASN A 61 17.52 -2.85 -19.58
CA ASN A 61 17.98 -1.56 -19.04
C ASN A 61 16.96 -0.80 -18.19
N LYS A 62 15.75 -1.33 -17.95
CA LYS A 62 14.74 -0.64 -17.13
C LYS A 62 14.68 -1.21 -15.73
N PHE A 63 14.60 -0.34 -14.73
CA PHE A 63 14.29 -0.72 -13.36
C PHE A 63 12.76 -0.75 -13.19
N LEU A 64 12.22 -1.85 -12.69
CA LEU A 64 10.78 -2.03 -12.48
C LEU A 64 10.43 -1.83 -11.00
N ALA A 65 9.37 -1.07 -10.74
CA ALA A 65 8.81 -0.92 -9.40
C ALA A 65 7.33 -1.33 -9.44
N PHE A 66 6.98 -2.36 -8.68
CA PHE A 66 5.60 -2.83 -8.54
C PHE A 66 5.07 -2.34 -7.21
N ASN A 67 4.02 -1.50 -7.22
CA ASN A 67 3.43 -0.95 -6.01
C ASN A 67 2.03 -1.54 -5.77
N CYS A 68 1.80 -2.14 -4.61
CA CYS A 68 0.51 -2.70 -4.23
C CYS A 68 0.10 -2.17 -2.86
N MET A 69 -0.95 -1.35 -2.82
CA MET A 69 -1.52 -0.80 -1.59
C MET A 69 -2.90 -1.40 -1.38
N VAL A 70 -3.16 -1.93 -0.18
CA VAL A 70 -4.38 -2.64 0.20
C VAL A 70 -4.85 -2.19 1.58
N GLY A 71 -6.15 -2.36 1.86
CA GLY A 71 -6.70 -2.10 3.20
C GLY A 71 -6.67 -0.63 3.65
N LEU A 72 -6.31 0.30 2.78
CA LEU A 72 -6.32 1.72 3.11
C LEU A 72 -7.75 2.28 2.98
N PRO A 73 -8.35 2.83 4.05
CA PRO A 73 -9.77 3.23 4.05
C PRO A 73 -10.14 4.22 2.93
N HIS A 74 -9.21 5.09 2.53
CA HIS A 74 -9.41 6.09 1.49
C HIS A 74 -9.29 5.53 0.05
N MET A 75 -8.82 4.29 -0.12
CA MET A 75 -8.67 3.65 -1.44
C MET A 75 -9.95 2.96 -1.91
N GLY A 76 -11.06 3.11 -1.18
CA GLY A 76 -12.33 2.48 -1.51
C GLY A 76 -12.34 0.98 -1.18
N ARG A 77 -13.21 0.23 -1.85
CA ARG A 77 -13.47 -1.19 -1.55
C ARG A 77 -12.17 -2.00 -1.42
N THR A 78 -12.08 -2.79 -0.35
CA THR A 78 -10.95 -3.69 -0.11
C THR A 78 -10.76 -4.59 -1.33
N ARG A 79 -9.54 -4.61 -1.87
CA ARG A 79 -9.16 -5.52 -2.95
C ARG A 79 -9.31 -6.96 -2.46
N ARG A 80 -9.83 -7.85 -3.30
CA ARG A 80 -9.90 -9.28 -2.94
C ARG A 80 -8.49 -9.82 -2.77
N THR A 81 -8.26 -10.59 -1.71
CA THR A 81 -6.97 -11.21 -1.41
C THR A 81 -6.42 -11.98 -2.60
N THR A 82 -7.28 -12.67 -3.35
CA THR A 82 -6.92 -13.40 -4.57
C THR A 82 -6.32 -12.51 -5.66
N GLN A 83 -6.87 -11.33 -5.91
CA GLN A 83 -6.34 -10.37 -6.89
C GLN A 83 -4.99 -9.79 -6.46
N VAL A 84 -4.82 -9.55 -5.15
CA VAL A 84 -3.56 -9.08 -4.58
C VAL A 84 -2.47 -10.14 -4.75
N LEU A 85 -2.77 -11.39 -4.41
CA LEU A 85 -1.86 -12.52 -4.59
C LEU A 85 -1.51 -12.75 -6.07
N GLU A 86 -2.48 -12.67 -6.97
CA GLU A 86 -2.26 -12.77 -8.41
C GLU A 86 -1.30 -11.68 -8.92
N PHE A 87 -1.52 -10.42 -8.53
CA PHE A 87 -0.61 -9.32 -8.86
C PHE A 87 0.81 -9.57 -8.35
N ILE A 88 0.96 -9.99 -7.10
CA ILE A 88 2.28 -10.23 -6.51
C ILE A 88 2.98 -11.41 -7.22
N ASN A 89 2.25 -12.48 -7.54
CA ASN A 89 2.80 -13.62 -8.27
C ASN A 89 3.27 -13.25 -9.68
N ILE A 90 2.49 -12.44 -10.41
CA ILE A 90 2.89 -11.92 -11.73
C ILE A 90 4.14 -11.03 -11.60
N ALA A 91 4.14 -10.09 -10.66
CA ALA A 91 5.26 -9.18 -10.42
C ALA A 91 6.56 -9.95 -10.10
N LYS A 92 6.47 -10.97 -9.23
CA LYS A 92 7.58 -11.89 -8.93
C LYS A 92 8.11 -12.56 -10.20
N GLY A 93 7.23 -13.15 -11.01
CA GLY A 93 7.62 -13.79 -12.27
C GLY A 93 8.39 -12.87 -13.22
N ILE A 94 7.99 -11.59 -13.28
CA ILE A 94 8.68 -10.57 -14.08
C ILE A 94 10.06 -10.22 -13.49
N LEU A 95 10.17 -10.11 -12.16
CA LEU A 95 11.42 -9.77 -11.47
C LEU A 95 12.49 -10.88 -11.50
N VAL A 96 12.13 -12.12 -11.86
CA VAL A 96 13.13 -13.19 -12.10
C VAL A 96 14.13 -12.79 -13.20
N LYS A 97 13.67 -12.07 -14.23
CA LYS A 97 14.49 -11.71 -15.40
C LYS A 97 14.89 -10.23 -15.43
N ASN A 98 14.39 -9.42 -14.50
CA ASN A 98 14.51 -7.96 -14.54
C ASN A 98 14.95 -7.40 -13.18
N LYS A 99 15.70 -6.30 -13.18
CA LYS A 99 16.00 -5.57 -11.94
C LYS A 99 14.77 -4.80 -11.49
N GLY A 100 14.41 -4.93 -10.22
CA GLY A 100 13.30 -4.17 -9.68
C GLY A 100 13.04 -4.40 -8.20
N ILE A 101 11.89 -3.89 -7.75
CA ILE A 101 11.43 -3.92 -6.37
C ILE A 101 9.91 -4.07 -6.35
N ILE A 102 9.39 -4.72 -5.32
CA ILE A 102 7.96 -4.71 -4.98
C ILE A 102 7.81 -3.90 -3.68
N THR A 103 6.91 -2.93 -3.69
CA THR A 103 6.46 -2.23 -2.48
C THR A 103 5.04 -2.67 -2.17
N PHE A 104 4.81 -3.03 -0.92
CA PHE A 104 3.51 -3.48 -0.43
C PHE A 104 3.08 -2.60 0.73
N GLY A 105 1.82 -2.17 0.74
CA GLY A 105 1.25 -1.40 1.84
C GLY A 105 -0.05 -2.02 2.30
N ASP A 106 -0.15 -2.25 3.61
CA ASP A 106 -1.32 -2.85 4.26
C ASP A 106 -1.87 -1.89 5.32
N GLY A 107 -3.08 -1.40 5.09
CA GLY A 107 -3.81 -0.51 5.98
C GLY A 107 -4.68 -1.20 7.02
N GLU A 108 -4.88 -2.52 6.95
CA GLU A 108 -5.70 -3.28 7.91
C GLU A 108 -4.86 -4.20 8.81
N GLU A 109 -3.53 -4.24 8.63
CA GLU A 109 -2.61 -5.17 9.31
C GLU A 109 -3.03 -6.65 9.19
N SER A 110 -3.61 -7.00 8.03
CA SER A 110 -4.27 -8.29 7.77
C SER A 110 -3.36 -9.48 8.02
N GLU A 111 -2.06 -9.37 7.65
CA GLU A 111 -1.08 -10.46 7.81
C GLU A 111 -0.81 -10.83 9.28
N ARG A 112 -0.73 -9.84 10.18
CA ARG A 112 -0.41 -10.09 11.60
C ARG A 112 -1.66 -10.27 12.47
N MET A 113 -2.80 -9.76 12.03
CA MET A 113 -4.08 -10.06 12.68
C MET A 113 -4.48 -11.52 12.56
N GLY A 114 -4.03 -12.18 11.49
CA GLY A 114 -4.18 -13.60 11.26
C GLY A 114 -3.60 -14.53 12.33
N ASN A 115 -2.57 -14.07 13.06
CA ASN A 115 -1.94 -14.83 14.14
C ASN A 115 -2.72 -14.73 15.46
N SER A 116 -4.02 -14.42 15.42
CA SER A 116 -4.86 -14.34 16.62
C SER A 116 -5.38 -15.74 16.98
N PRO A 117 -5.18 -16.21 18.23
CA PRO A 117 -5.54 -17.58 18.62
C PRO A 117 -7.05 -17.85 18.60
N ASP A 118 -7.86 -16.80 18.75
CA ASP A 118 -9.31 -16.85 18.75
C ASP A 118 -9.94 -15.58 18.17
N TYR A 119 -11.24 -15.65 17.89
CA TYR A 119 -12.00 -14.52 17.35
C TYR A 119 -12.04 -13.32 18.31
N ALA A 120 -12.03 -13.52 19.63
CA ALA A 120 -12.08 -12.43 20.59
C ALA A 120 -10.80 -11.57 20.52
N SER A 121 -9.63 -12.20 20.43
CA SER A 121 -8.35 -11.54 20.16
C SER A 121 -8.38 -10.79 18.82
N PHE A 122 -8.86 -11.45 17.76
CA PHE A 122 -8.99 -10.83 16.43
C PHE A 122 -9.87 -9.58 16.46
N PHE A 123 -11.05 -9.70 17.07
CA PHE A 123 -12.03 -8.63 17.25
C PHE A 123 -11.45 -7.45 18.05
N ASN A 124 -10.79 -7.74 19.17
CA ASN A 124 -10.21 -6.70 20.02
C ASN A 124 -9.10 -5.93 19.29
N LYS A 125 -8.25 -6.63 18.51
CA LYS A 125 -7.25 -5.97 17.67
C LYS A 125 -7.91 -5.06 16.63
N HIS A 126 -8.97 -5.52 15.95
CA HIS A 126 -9.69 -4.71 14.95
C HIS A 126 -10.33 -3.48 15.59
N LEU A 127 -10.99 -3.66 16.73
CA LEU A 127 -11.58 -2.57 17.49
C LEU A 127 -10.53 -1.53 17.91
N ALA A 128 -9.38 -1.98 18.40
CA ALA A 128 -8.27 -1.09 18.77
C ALA A 128 -7.74 -0.31 17.55
N HIS A 129 -7.55 -0.98 16.41
CA HIS A 129 -7.10 -0.36 15.17
C HIS A 129 -8.06 0.74 14.68
N TYR A 130 -9.35 0.43 14.54
CA TYR A 130 -10.33 1.44 14.08
C TYR A 130 -10.50 2.56 15.10
N LYS A 131 -10.51 2.25 16.40
CA LYS A 131 -10.51 3.27 17.45
C LYS A 131 -9.32 4.22 17.30
N ALA A 132 -8.13 3.70 17.05
CA ALA A 132 -6.94 4.51 16.83
C ALA A 132 -7.08 5.41 15.59
N LEU A 133 -7.66 4.92 14.49
CA LEU A 133 -7.95 5.74 13.31
C LEU A 133 -8.93 6.90 13.64
N TYR A 134 -10.03 6.63 14.34
CA TYR A 134 -10.98 7.67 14.80
C TYR A 134 -10.30 8.70 15.72
N GLU A 135 -9.53 8.25 16.70
CA GLU A 135 -8.81 9.14 17.62
C GLU A 135 -7.80 10.01 16.86
N SER A 136 -7.07 9.42 15.91
CA SER A 136 -6.06 10.10 15.12
C SER A 136 -6.67 11.20 14.23
N MET A 137 -7.82 10.93 13.61
CA MET A 137 -8.56 11.95 12.85
C MET A 137 -9.13 13.04 13.74
N LYS A 138 -9.73 12.67 14.88
CA LYS A 138 -10.23 13.68 15.84
C LYS A 138 -9.13 14.61 16.33
N TRP A 139 -7.91 14.11 16.50
CA TRP A 139 -6.77 14.92 16.91
C TRP A 139 -6.21 15.77 15.76
N GLY A 140 -6.11 15.21 14.55
CA GLY A 140 -5.51 15.88 13.40
C GLY A 140 -6.41 16.88 12.69
N PHE A 141 -7.74 16.73 12.76
CA PHE A 141 -8.67 17.66 12.12
C PHE A 141 -8.88 18.92 12.98
N PRO A 142 -8.66 20.12 12.41
CA PRO A 142 -9.06 21.37 13.05
C PRO A 142 -10.56 21.38 13.38
N SER A 143 -10.93 22.01 14.49
CA SER A 143 -12.33 22.05 14.96
C SER A 143 -13.31 22.65 13.95
N TYR A 144 -12.87 23.60 13.13
CA TYR A 144 -13.70 24.20 12.07
C TYR A 144 -13.92 23.29 10.85
N LEU A 145 -13.17 22.18 10.74
CA LEU A 145 -13.35 21.15 9.71
C LEU A 145 -14.12 19.93 10.24
N ASN A 146 -14.98 20.11 11.23
CA ASN A 146 -15.71 19.00 11.85
C ASN A 146 -16.61 18.25 10.85
N GLU A 147 -17.24 18.94 9.90
CA GLU A 147 -18.03 18.30 8.83
C GLU A 147 -17.16 17.42 7.92
N ALA A 148 -15.97 17.89 7.56
CA ALA A 148 -15.03 17.10 6.78
C ALA A 148 -14.56 15.87 7.56
N ARG A 149 -14.28 16.01 8.86
CA ARG A 149 -13.96 14.88 9.74
C ARG A 149 -15.10 13.86 9.77
N ILE A 150 -16.34 14.31 9.99
CA ILE A 150 -17.53 13.43 10.03
C ILE A 150 -17.70 12.71 8.69
N ALA A 151 -17.51 13.42 7.56
CA ALA A 151 -17.56 12.82 6.24
C ALA A 151 -16.49 11.74 6.07
N MET A 152 -15.25 12.00 6.50
CA MET A 152 -14.15 11.03 6.42
C MET A 152 -14.44 9.78 7.26
N GLU A 153 -14.90 9.98 8.49
CA GLU A 153 -15.30 8.92 9.42
C GLU A 153 -16.45 8.08 8.85
N THR A 154 -17.48 8.72 8.31
CA THR A 154 -18.70 8.04 7.85
C THR A 154 -18.51 7.35 6.51
N LEU A 155 -17.77 7.96 5.59
CA LEU A 155 -17.62 7.45 4.22
C LEU A 155 -16.46 6.46 4.06
N PHE A 156 -15.38 6.62 4.85
CA PHE A 156 -14.19 5.79 4.70
C PHE A 156 -13.92 4.85 5.89
N LEU A 157 -14.31 5.16 7.14
CA LEU A 157 -14.05 4.25 8.26
C LEU A 157 -15.25 3.39 8.63
N ALA A 158 -16.41 4.02 8.86
CA ALA A 158 -17.60 3.34 9.34
C ALA A 158 -17.99 2.09 8.54
N PRO A 159 -17.87 2.05 7.19
CA PRO A 159 -18.19 0.86 6.41
C PRO A 159 -17.33 -0.37 6.76
N TYR A 160 -16.16 -0.18 7.35
CA TYR A 160 -15.22 -1.25 7.70
C TYR A 160 -15.36 -1.70 9.16
N VAL A 161 -16.17 -1.01 9.98
CA VAL A 161 -16.44 -1.38 11.37
C VAL A 161 -17.71 -2.25 11.43
N SER A 162 -17.53 -3.54 11.16
CA SER A 162 -18.64 -4.51 11.12
C SER A 162 -18.21 -5.83 11.76
N SER A 163 -18.85 -6.19 12.87
CA SER A 163 -18.58 -7.46 13.57
C SER A 163 -18.85 -8.68 12.69
N PHE A 164 -19.90 -8.64 11.87
CA PHE A 164 -20.20 -9.72 10.92
C PHE A 164 -19.11 -9.86 9.86
N SER A 165 -18.68 -8.75 9.26
CA SER A 165 -17.63 -8.76 8.24
C SER A 165 -16.29 -9.21 8.82
N TRP A 166 -15.95 -8.77 10.03
CA TRP A 166 -14.76 -9.22 10.76
C TRP A 166 -14.81 -10.71 11.07
N PHE A 167 -15.97 -11.25 11.45
CA PHE A 167 -16.13 -12.67 11.68
C PHE A 167 -15.95 -13.51 10.40
N GLN A 168 -16.48 -13.05 9.26
CA GLN A 168 -16.24 -13.72 7.97
C GLN A 168 -14.76 -13.68 7.59
N LYS A 169 -14.12 -12.50 7.69
CA LYS A 169 -12.68 -12.36 7.46
C LYS A 169 -11.87 -13.33 8.33
N TRP A 170 -12.17 -13.42 9.63
CA TRP A 170 -11.48 -14.34 10.55
C TRP A 170 -11.65 -15.82 10.16
N LYS A 171 -12.81 -16.21 9.63
CA LYS A 171 -13.02 -17.57 9.12
C LYS A 171 -12.22 -17.86 7.85
N GLU A 172 -12.29 -16.96 6.87
CA GLU A 172 -11.54 -17.07 5.60
C GLU A 172 -10.02 -17.09 5.85
N GLN A 173 -9.58 -16.36 6.88
CA GLN A 173 -8.20 -16.32 7.34
C GLN A 173 -7.68 -17.68 7.85
N GLY A 174 -8.56 -18.55 8.36
CA GLY A 174 -8.17 -19.90 8.79
C GLY A 174 -7.84 -20.85 7.63
N GLU A 175 -8.19 -20.49 6.39
CA GLU A 175 -8.13 -21.39 5.24
C GLU A 175 -7.02 -21.04 4.22
N ASP A 176 -6.41 -19.83 4.26
CA ASP A 176 -5.66 -19.31 3.09
C ASP A 176 -4.40 -18.45 3.36
N MET A 177 -3.77 -18.48 4.55
CA MET A 177 -2.64 -17.56 4.85
C MET A 177 -1.27 -17.96 4.27
N VAL A 178 -1.11 -17.78 2.96
CA VAL A 178 0.18 -17.79 2.25
C VAL A 178 0.73 -16.35 2.14
N PHE A 179 0.84 -15.65 3.27
CA PHE A 179 1.62 -14.40 3.36
C PHE A 179 2.85 -14.57 4.28
N GLN A 180 2.98 -15.71 4.97
CA GLN A 180 3.89 -15.89 6.11
C GLN A 180 5.40 -15.93 5.80
N GLU A 181 5.83 -15.95 4.53
CA GLU A 181 7.25 -16.03 4.18
C GLU A 181 7.67 -15.02 3.10
N GLY A 182 7.29 -13.74 3.27
CA GLY A 182 7.83 -12.64 2.45
C GLY A 182 7.62 -12.82 0.95
N PHE A 183 6.56 -13.54 0.56
CA PHE A 183 6.30 -13.97 -0.81
C PHE A 183 7.45 -14.75 -1.48
N GLY A 184 8.36 -15.38 -0.74
CA GLY A 184 9.58 -15.99 -1.29
C GLY A 184 10.55 -14.96 -1.89
N LEU A 185 10.47 -13.71 -1.45
CA LEU A 185 11.34 -12.60 -1.83
C LEU A 185 12.24 -12.23 -0.66
N LYS A 186 13.38 -11.59 -0.96
CA LYS A 186 14.24 -11.00 0.08
C LYS A 186 13.68 -9.65 0.50
N GLY A 187 13.53 -9.42 1.80
CA GLY A 187 13.26 -8.09 2.35
C GLY A 187 14.34 -7.09 1.92
N GLU A 188 13.92 -5.94 1.40
CA GLU A 188 14.82 -4.83 1.08
C GLU A 188 14.79 -3.83 2.23
N ARG A 189 15.94 -3.67 2.90
CA ARG A 189 16.10 -2.73 4.00
C ARG A 189 15.66 -1.31 3.63
N MET A 190 14.79 -0.73 4.45
CA MET A 190 14.36 0.65 4.31
C MET A 190 15.53 1.61 4.59
N SER A 191 15.76 2.58 3.70
CA SER A 191 16.86 3.55 3.83
C SER A 191 16.69 4.46 5.06
N MET A 192 17.78 5.04 5.56
CA MET A 192 17.69 6.00 6.67
C MET A 192 16.96 7.27 6.24
N GLU A 193 17.14 7.68 5.00
CA GLU A 193 16.51 8.83 4.38
C GLU A 193 14.99 8.67 4.34
N SER A 194 14.50 7.52 3.87
CA SER A 194 13.06 7.21 3.84
C SER A 194 12.44 7.19 5.25
N ARG A 195 13.18 6.67 6.24
CA ARG A 195 12.73 6.67 7.65
C ARG A 195 12.64 8.08 8.21
N ASN A 196 13.64 8.92 7.92
CA ASN A 196 13.66 10.30 8.40
C ASN A 196 12.57 11.14 7.73
N GLU A 197 12.34 10.95 6.42
CA GLU A 197 11.23 11.58 5.69
C GLU A 197 9.88 11.19 6.32
N ALA A 198 9.67 9.91 6.62
CA ALA A 198 8.44 9.44 7.27
C ALA A 198 8.23 10.06 8.66
N ARG A 199 9.28 10.15 9.47
CA ARG A 199 9.23 10.78 10.80
C ARG A 199 8.91 12.26 10.74
N GLU A 200 9.48 12.96 9.76
CA GLU A 200 9.21 14.38 9.52
C GLU A 200 7.76 14.60 9.07
N MET A 201 7.25 13.78 8.14
CA MET A 201 5.87 13.88 7.65
C MET A 201 4.84 13.77 8.77
N VAL A 202 5.12 12.97 9.81
CA VAL A 202 4.23 12.80 10.96
C VAL A 202 4.58 13.70 12.15
N ARG A 203 5.64 14.53 12.04
CA ARG A 203 6.17 15.34 13.13
C ARG A 203 6.32 14.52 14.41
N GLU A 204 7.03 13.40 14.34
CA GLU A 204 7.09 12.36 15.40
C GLU A 204 7.40 12.90 16.81
N ALA A 205 8.16 14.00 16.91
CA ALA A 205 8.47 14.64 18.19
C ALA A 205 7.29 15.43 18.82
N GLU A 206 6.29 15.79 18.03
CA GLU A 206 5.23 16.73 18.39
C GLU A 206 3.83 16.10 18.35
N THR A 207 3.70 14.91 17.75
CA THR A 207 2.42 14.23 17.57
C THR A 207 2.42 12.86 18.25
N PRO A 208 1.23 12.27 18.49
CA PRO A 208 1.14 10.90 18.97
C PRO A 208 1.50 9.82 17.94
N TYR A 209 1.87 10.22 16.71
CA TYR A 209 2.29 9.30 15.67
C TYR A 209 3.74 8.87 15.87
N LYS A 210 4.04 7.61 15.57
CA LYS A 210 5.41 7.07 15.57
C LYS A 210 5.68 6.26 14.32
N ILE A 211 6.94 6.23 13.89
CA ILE A 211 7.43 5.37 12.82
C ILE A 211 8.30 4.26 13.42
N ARG A 212 7.74 3.05 13.48
CA ARG A 212 8.51 1.85 13.84
C ARG A 212 9.08 1.21 12.59
N VAL A 213 10.29 0.67 12.70
CA VAL A 213 10.91 -0.15 11.65
C VAL A 213 11.05 -1.56 12.16
N GLU A 214 10.59 -2.52 11.39
CA GLU A 214 10.62 -3.95 11.75
C GLU A 214 10.74 -4.84 10.49
N GLY A 215 10.49 -6.14 10.66
CA GLY A 215 10.61 -7.14 9.61
C GLY A 215 12.04 -7.64 9.40
N ASP A 216 12.19 -8.62 8.52
CA ASP A 216 13.48 -9.22 8.19
C ASP A 216 14.36 -8.21 7.47
N ASP A 217 15.58 -8.00 7.99
CA ASP A 217 16.51 -6.98 7.52
C ASP A 217 15.97 -5.53 7.56
N HIS A 218 14.98 -5.26 8.42
CA HIS A 218 14.36 -3.93 8.57
C HIS A 218 13.70 -3.43 7.27
N ASN A 219 13.00 -4.33 6.59
CA ASN A 219 12.32 -4.08 5.32
C ASN A 219 10.91 -3.48 5.49
N GLU A 220 10.40 -3.36 6.71
CA GLU A 220 9.05 -2.82 6.99
C GLU A 220 9.13 -1.52 7.78
N MET A 221 8.27 -0.56 7.43
CA MET A 221 7.96 0.61 8.24
C MET A 221 6.49 0.57 8.64
N VAL A 222 6.22 0.93 9.89
CA VAL A 222 4.87 0.95 10.47
C VAL A 222 4.58 2.33 11.01
N LEU A 223 3.51 2.92 10.50
CA LEU A 223 2.88 4.09 11.09
C LEU A 223 2.02 3.65 12.26
N GLU A 224 2.29 4.22 13.43
CA GLU A 224 1.57 3.92 14.66
C GLU A 224 0.89 5.16 15.22
N TRP A 225 -0.25 4.97 15.87
CA TRP A 225 -0.90 5.96 16.71
C TRP A 225 -0.96 5.44 18.14
N ARG A 226 -0.21 6.08 19.06
CA ARG A 226 -0.14 5.64 20.47
C ARG A 226 0.12 4.12 20.59
N GLU A 227 1.12 3.64 19.86
CA GLU A 227 1.55 2.22 19.83
C GLU A 227 0.57 1.25 19.16
N ILE A 228 -0.53 1.75 18.58
CA ILE A 228 -1.43 0.97 17.73
C ILE A 228 -1.01 1.11 16.26
N PRO A 229 -0.64 0.03 15.56
CA PRO A 229 -0.36 0.06 14.13
C PRO A 229 -1.55 0.53 13.32
N LEU A 230 -1.31 1.49 12.41
CA LEU A 230 -2.31 2.02 11.48
C LEU A 230 -2.04 1.57 10.05
N VAL A 231 -0.79 1.67 9.60
CA VAL A 231 -0.40 1.31 8.22
C VAL A 231 0.97 0.69 8.25
N ARG A 232 1.14 -0.44 7.56
CA ARG A 232 2.43 -1.08 7.32
C ARG A 232 2.82 -0.89 5.86
N VAL A 233 4.09 -0.58 5.62
CA VAL A 233 4.66 -0.59 4.27
C VAL A 233 5.94 -1.43 4.27
N SER A 234 6.13 -2.24 3.25
CA SER A 234 7.27 -3.14 3.13
C SER A 234 7.85 -3.12 1.72
N ALA A 235 9.14 -3.45 1.62
CA ALA A 235 9.88 -3.47 0.37
C ALA A 235 10.56 -4.82 0.17
N TRP A 236 10.53 -5.32 -1.07
CA TRP A 236 10.95 -6.68 -1.40
C TRP A 236 11.70 -6.73 -2.73
N ARG A 237 12.70 -7.61 -2.83
CA ARG A 237 13.45 -7.87 -4.07
C ARG A 237 13.62 -9.36 -4.32
N GLN A 238 13.87 -9.69 -5.59
CA GLN A 238 14.17 -11.06 -6.00
C GLN A 238 15.46 -11.55 -5.31
N ILE A 239 15.42 -12.75 -4.74
CA ILE A 239 16.61 -13.46 -4.26
C ILE A 239 17.45 -13.81 -5.49
N LYS A 240 18.72 -13.37 -5.50
CA LYS A 240 19.68 -13.74 -6.56
C LYS A 240 20.43 -14.99 -6.17
#